data_AF-A0A6G0UP89-F1
#
_entry.id   AF-A0A6G0UP89-F1
#
_cell.length_a   1.000
_cell.length_b   1.000
_cell.length_c   1.000
_cell.angle_alpha   90.00
_cell.angle_beta   90.00
_cell.angle_gamma   90.00
#
_symmetry.space_group_name_H-M   'P 1'
#
loop_
_entity.id
_entity.type
_entity.pdbx_description
1 polymer ?
#
loop_
_entity_poly.entity_id
_entity_poly.type
_entity_poly.pdbx_seq_one_letter_code
_entity_poly.pdbx_strand_id
1 'polypeptide(L)'
;MSFNPDFNAIGEAFVSHFYSAFDVNDPNQRAQALSGLYDPENSYMTFEGVQVKGRDAILQKFSGLTFREIRRAVTKTDCQPLPDGSILVSVLGQLKTDEDPVNSYNQVFILKPSAGSFYISNEIFRLMSTTTKGKQATRGQKQIFEENRQTLQYYFAAAAIASTLGGGLYTMYFYNSVGPYFWTAWAFAVIAGFGGVLMMKSMIKEVRNEKNQLVDAGYDLNDPTAIGEYCKDAVILSVISQVLSLLWSKFIFLIALLPLFAAYKVWVNWLGPWFFAPAPEEEPIDEKKLRKQQRVKYVRR
;
A
#
# COMPACT_ATOMS: atom_id res chain seq x y z
N MET A 1 -0.09 38.78 18.71
CA MET A 1 0.60 37.67 18.04
C MET A 1 1.96 38.18 17.61
N SER A 2 3.04 37.48 17.97
CA SER A 2 4.41 37.87 17.68
C SER A 2 5.03 36.84 16.74
N PHE A 3 4.66 36.87 15.47
CA PHE A 3 5.25 35.96 14.47
C PHE A 3 6.72 36.34 14.24
N ASN A 4 7.60 35.34 14.21
CA ASN A 4 9.00 35.56 13.86
C ASN A 4 9.13 35.74 12.33
N PRO A 5 9.65 36.88 11.82
CA PRO A 5 9.78 37.11 10.39
C PRO A 5 10.88 36.25 9.72
N ASP A 6 11.88 35.82 10.49
CA ASP A 6 13.05 35.05 10.00
C ASP A 6 12.86 33.53 10.14
N PHE A 7 11.62 33.08 10.34
CA PHE A 7 11.27 31.70 10.66
C PHE A 7 11.85 30.66 9.69
N ASN A 8 11.88 30.97 8.38
CA ASN A 8 12.42 30.06 7.37
C ASN A 8 13.94 29.89 7.53
N ALA A 9 14.68 31.00 7.63
CA ALA A 9 16.14 30.95 7.76
C ALA A 9 16.56 30.26 9.07
N ILE A 10 15.87 30.56 10.17
CA ILE A 10 16.10 29.92 11.47
C ILE A 10 15.80 28.42 11.39
N GLY A 11 14.67 28.03 10.78
CA GLY A 11 14.28 26.63 10.65
C GLY A 11 15.25 25.81 9.80
N GLU A 12 15.67 26.32 8.64
CA GLU A 12 16.65 25.64 7.77
C GLU A 12 18.04 25.52 8.42
N ALA A 13 18.49 26.58 9.10
CA ALA A 13 19.75 26.55 9.86
C ALA A 13 19.68 25.56 11.03
N PHE A 14 18.56 25.53 11.75
CA PHE A 14 18.31 24.57 12.82
C PHE A 14 18.37 23.13 12.30
N VAL A 15 17.71 22.81 11.19
CA VAL A 15 17.71 21.45 10.62
C VAL A 15 19.12 20.99 10.27
N SER A 16 19.90 21.88 9.65
CA SER A 16 21.30 21.62 9.31
C SER A 16 22.14 21.36 10.56
N HIS A 17 21.97 22.19 11.59
CA HIS A 17 22.67 22.04 12.86
C HIS A 17 22.27 20.74 13.58
N PHE A 18 20.97 20.47 13.71
CA PHE A 18 20.44 19.29 14.38
C PHE A 18 20.96 17.99 13.75
N TYR A 19 20.91 17.85 12.41
CA TYR A 19 21.41 16.66 11.75
C TYR A 19 22.94 16.54 11.80
N SER A 20 23.67 17.64 11.73
CA SER A 20 25.13 17.60 11.93
C SER A 20 25.53 17.10 13.32
N ALA A 21 24.73 17.44 14.34
CA ALA A 21 24.94 16.96 15.71
C ALA A 21 24.44 15.52 15.92
N PHE A 22 23.35 15.13 15.25
CA PHE A 22 22.75 13.81 15.40
C PHE A 22 23.54 12.71 14.68
N ASP A 23 24.00 12.99 13.45
CA ASP A 23 24.57 11.99 12.54
C ASP A 23 26.04 11.64 12.86
N VAL A 24 26.53 12.00 14.05
CA VAL A 24 27.84 11.59 14.58
C VAL A 24 27.80 10.10 14.98
N ASN A 25 28.88 9.37 14.68
CA ASN A 25 28.99 7.92 14.93
C ASN A 25 29.07 7.56 16.42
N ASP A 26 29.60 8.45 17.27
CA ASP A 26 29.74 8.22 18.71
C ASP A 26 28.44 8.61 19.46
N PRO A 27 27.74 7.65 20.09
CA PRO A 27 26.50 7.93 20.83
C PRO A 27 26.67 8.93 21.98
N ASN A 28 27.84 8.96 22.63
CA ASN A 28 28.08 9.89 23.74
C ASN A 28 28.22 11.32 23.23
N GLN A 29 28.93 11.51 22.10
CA GLN A 29 29.05 12.81 21.45
C GLN A 29 27.70 13.30 20.92
N ARG A 30 26.91 12.41 20.33
CA ARG A 30 25.52 12.70 19.92
C ARG A 30 24.69 13.20 21.09
N ALA A 31 24.68 12.48 22.21
CA ALA A 31 23.90 12.88 23.39
C ALA A 31 24.36 14.23 23.97
N GLN A 32 25.67 14.47 24.02
CA GLN A 32 26.22 15.75 24.50
C GLN A 32 25.85 16.92 23.58
N ALA A 33 25.98 16.75 22.26
CA ALA A 33 25.68 17.79 21.28
C ALA A 33 24.19 18.15 21.25
N LEU A 34 23.31 17.16 21.44
CA LEU A 34 21.85 17.36 21.42
C LEU A 34 21.28 17.83 22.76
N SER A 35 21.99 17.62 23.88
CA SER A 35 21.53 17.96 25.24
C SER A 35 21.12 19.44 25.36
N GLY A 36 21.87 20.35 24.74
CA GLY A 36 21.59 21.78 24.77
C GLY A 36 20.35 22.22 23.96
N LEU A 37 19.81 21.36 23.10
CA LEU A 37 18.67 21.68 22.23
C LEU A 37 17.31 21.41 22.89
N TYR A 38 17.28 20.66 23.99
CA TYR A 38 16.05 20.30 24.70
C TYR A 38 15.98 20.94 26.09
N ASP A 39 14.78 21.36 26.47
CA ASP A 39 14.48 21.84 27.82
C ASP A 39 14.42 20.64 28.80
N PRO A 40 14.92 20.80 30.04
CA PRO A 40 14.90 19.73 31.04
C PRO A 40 13.51 19.14 31.28
N GLU A 41 12.46 19.96 31.28
CA GLU A 41 11.13 19.56 31.71
C GLU A 41 10.07 19.67 30.60
N ASN A 42 10.21 20.64 29.69
CA ASN A 42 9.13 21.06 28.79
C ASN A 42 9.32 20.63 27.32
N SER A 43 10.29 19.77 27.04
CA SER A 43 10.45 19.14 25.72
C SER A 43 9.68 17.83 25.63
N TYR A 44 8.93 17.64 24.55
CA TYR A 44 8.21 16.41 24.24
C TYR A 44 8.76 15.80 22.95
N MET A 45 9.03 14.50 22.96
CA MET A 45 9.39 13.77 21.74
C MET A 45 8.45 12.58 21.55
N THR A 46 7.98 12.37 20.33
CA THR A 46 7.32 11.13 19.91
C THR A 46 8.17 10.46 18.85
N PHE A 47 8.77 9.31 19.19
CA PHE A 47 9.66 8.57 18.29
C PHE A 47 9.03 7.22 17.96
N GLU A 48 8.69 6.98 16.68
CA GLU A 48 8.03 5.75 16.23
C GLU A 48 6.73 5.44 17.01
N GLY A 49 6.00 6.47 17.43
CA GLY A 49 4.77 6.34 18.22
C GLY A 49 4.97 6.24 19.74
N VAL A 50 6.21 6.10 20.22
CA VAL A 50 6.51 6.13 21.65
C VAL A 50 6.79 7.57 22.09
N GLN A 51 5.97 8.09 23.00
CA GLN A 51 6.13 9.43 23.53
C GLN A 51 7.00 9.43 24.79
N VAL A 52 7.89 10.42 24.88
CA VAL A 52 8.72 10.71 26.07
C VAL A 52 8.72 12.22 26.34
N LYS A 53 8.98 12.60 27.59
CA LYS A 53 8.99 13.99 28.05
C LYS A 53 10.26 14.27 28.84
N GLY A 54 10.82 15.46 28.66
CA GLY A 54 12.01 15.95 29.34
C GLY A 54 13.30 15.50 28.66
N ARG A 55 14.32 16.35 28.75
CA ARG A 55 15.62 16.15 28.07
C ARG A 55 16.23 14.78 28.37
N ASP A 56 16.28 14.39 29.64
CA ASP A 56 17.00 13.16 30.04
C ASP A 56 16.35 11.90 29.45
N ALA A 57 15.01 11.85 29.40
CA ALA A 57 14.27 10.76 28.78
C ALA A 57 14.44 10.74 27.24
N ILE A 58 14.52 11.91 26.60
CA ILE A 58 14.79 12.05 25.17
C ILE A 58 16.19 11.54 24.85
N LEU A 59 17.21 11.97 25.60
CA LEU A 59 18.59 11.51 25.43
C LEU A 59 18.72 10.02 25.68
N GLN A 60 18.04 9.47 26.69
CA GLN A 60 17.99 8.03 26.93
C GLN A 60 17.41 7.27 25.73
N LYS A 61 16.38 7.81 25.07
CA LYS A 61 15.80 7.22 23.86
C LYS A 61 16.79 7.23 22.69
N PHE A 62 17.59 8.28 22.53
CA PHE A 62 18.66 8.32 21.53
C PHE A 62 19.80 7.34 21.82
N SER A 63 20.18 7.19 23.08
CA SER A 63 21.18 6.19 23.50
C SER A 63 20.70 4.75 23.28
N GLY A 64 19.39 4.50 23.22
CA GLY A 64 18.80 3.20 22.92
C GLY A 64 18.75 2.84 21.43
N LEU A 65 19.18 3.74 20.53
CA LEU A 65 19.22 3.47 19.10
C LEU A 65 20.41 2.56 18.77
N THR A 66 20.18 1.49 17.99
CA THR A 66 21.16 0.42 17.78
C THR A 66 22.05 0.60 16.54
N PHE A 67 21.85 1.64 15.74
CA PHE A 67 22.65 1.90 14.54
C PHE A 67 24.01 2.53 14.90
N ARG A 68 25.04 2.28 14.09
CA ARG A 68 26.38 2.87 14.28
C ARG A 68 26.58 4.12 13.42
N GLU A 69 26.20 4.04 12.16
CA GLU A 69 26.27 5.12 11.18
C GLU A 69 24.86 5.44 10.67
N ILE A 70 24.58 6.73 10.49
CA ILE A 70 23.37 7.20 9.83
C ILE A 70 23.75 8.21 8.76
N ARG A 71 23.18 8.05 7.56
CA ARG A 71 23.31 9.00 6.45
C ARG A 71 21.94 9.51 6.08
N ARG A 72 21.78 10.83 6.03
CA ARG A 72 20.51 11.48 5.68
C ARG A 72 20.61 12.22 4.35
N ALA A 73 19.51 12.19 3.61
CA ALA A 73 19.28 13.02 2.43
C ALA A 73 17.97 13.79 2.65
N VAL A 74 18.07 15.04 3.08
CA VAL A 74 16.91 15.92 3.25
C VAL A 74 16.34 16.25 1.88
N THR A 75 15.07 15.93 1.65
CA THR A 75 14.37 16.19 0.38
C THR A 75 13.72 17.56 0.41
N LYS A 76 13.06 17.90 1.53
CA LYS A 76 12.36 19.16 1.69
C LYS A 76 12.28 19.54 3.16
N THR A 77 12.45 20.83 3.42
CA THR A 77 12.16 21.46 4.71
C THR A 77 11.16 22.57 4.46
N ASP A 78 10.09 22.59 5.24
CA ASP A 78 9.06 23.62 5.23
C ASP A 78 8.93 24.19 6.64
N CYS A 79 8.90 25.52 6.77
CA CYS A 79 8.79 26.20 8.06
C CYS A 79 7.55 27.10 8.10
N GLN A 80 6.97 27.27 9.29
CA GLN A 80 5.85 28.18 9.52
C GLN A 80 6.02 28.91 10.85
N PRO A 81 5.73 30.23 10.91
CA PRO A 81 5.76 30.96 12.16
C PRO A 81 4.49 30.69 12.97
N LEU A 82 4.62 30.60 14.29
CA LEU A 82 3.52 30.45 15.22
C LEU A 82 3.24 31.78 15.96
N PRO A 83 2.02 31.98 16.51
CA PRO A 83 1.60 33.27 17.09
C PRO A 83 2.39 33.72 18.33
N ASP A 84 3.11 32.82 18.98
CA ASP A 84 3.94 33.02 20.18
C ASP A 84 5.42 33.25 19.86
N GLY A 85 5.79 33.35 18.58
CA GLY A 85 7.17 33.49 18.12
C GLY A 85 7.89 32.16 17.94
N SER A 86 7.23 31.04 18.23
CA SER A 86 7.72 29.71 17.93
C SER A 86 7.71 29.45 16.42
N ILE A 87 8.45 28.43 15.99
CA ILE A 87 8.59 28.05 14.58
C ILE A 87 8.26 26.57 14.45
N LEU A 88 7.28 26.23 13.63
CA LEU A 88 7.04 24.86 13.20
C LEU A 88 7.96 24.55 12.03
N VAL A 89 8.69 23.44 12.13
CA VAL A 89 9.59 22.95 11.09
C VAL A 89 9.18 21.53 10.73
N SER A 90 8.87 21.28 9.46
CA SER A 90 8.57 19.96 8.93
C SER A 90 9.67 19.54 7.97
N VAL A 91 10.22 18.36 8.18
CA VAL A 91 11.32 17.82 7.39
C VAL A 91 10.91 16.50 6.77
N LEU A 92 11.05 16.42 5.45
CA LEU A 92 10.92 15.18 4.68
C LEU A 92 12.29 14.80 4.14
N GLY A 93 12.65 13.52 4.27
CA GLY A 93 13.91 13.04 3.76
C GLY A 93 13.98 11.53 3.68
N GLN A 94 15.16 11.07 3.31
CA GLN A 94 15.56 9.68 3.35
C GLN A 94 16.72 9.51 4.33
N LEU A 95 16.77 8.37 5.00
CA LEU A 95 17.88 7.99 5.85
C LEU A 95 18.30 6.55 5.56
N LYS A 96 19.58 6.28 5.74
CA LYS A 96 20.16 4.94 5.73
C LYS A 96 20.93 4.76 7.02
N THR A 97 20.59 3.72 7.78
CA THR A 97 21.30 3.30 8.99
C THR A 97 22.16 2.09 8.65
N ASP A 98 23.46 2.16 8.93
CA ASP A 98 24.41 1.07 8.65
C ASP A 98 24.22 0.49 7.22
N GLU A 99 24.00 -0.83 7.12
CA GLU A 99 23.72 -1.54 5.87
C GLU A 99 22.22 -1.73 5.59
N ASP A 100 21.34 -1.15 6.41
CA ASP A 100 19.90 -1.27 6.22
C ASP A 100 19.43 -0.60 4.91
N PRO A 101 18.25 -0.98 4.40
CA PRO A 101 17.62 -0.29 3.29
C PRO A 101 17.40 1.20 3.58
N VAL A 102 17.43 2.01 2.52
CA VAL A 102 17.08 3.44 2.62
C VAL A 102 15.60 3.55 2.98
N ASN A 103 15.31 4.24 4.08
CA ASN A 103 13.96 4.49 4.55
C ASN A 103 13.60 5.97 4.37
N SER A 104 12.37 6.25 3.96
CA SER A 104 11.86 7.62 4.00
C SER A 104 11.42 7.95 5.41
N TYR A 105 11.55 9.21 5.82
CA TYR A 105 11.13 9.66 7.14
C TYR A 105 10.46 11.02 7.06
N ASN A 106 9.62 11.28 8.06
CA ASN A 106 9.09 12.59 8.37
C ASN A 106 9.50 12.94 9.80
N GLN A 107 10.02 14.15 9.97
CA GLN A 107 10.34 14.70 11.28
C GLN A 107 9.79 16.11 11.41
N VAL A 108 9.04 16.35 12.48
CA VAL A 108 8.43 17.65 12.78
C VAL A 108 9.03 18.18 14.08
N PHE A 109 9.40 19.45 14.09
CA PHE A 109 9.87 20.18 15.26
C PHE A 109 9.02 21.41 15.53
N ILE A 110 8.86 21.76 16.79
CA ILE A 110 8.44 23.09 17.22
C ILE A 110 9.60 23.70 17.99
N LEU A 111 10.14 24.80 17.46
CA LEU A 111 11.20 25.57 18.07
C LEU A 111 10.57 26.71 18.86
N LYS A 112 10.82 26.76 20.15
CA LYS A 112 10.29 27.80 21.03
C LYS A 112 11.40 28.76 21.45
N PRO A 113 11.18 30.09 21.40
CA PRO A 113 12.19 31.05 21.82
C PRO A 113 12.42 30.99 23.34
N SER A 114 13.67 31.06 23.76
CA SER A 114 14.10 31.15 25.16
C SER A 114 15.36 32.02 25.28
N ALA A 115 15.27 33.13 26.03
CA ALA A 115 16.38 34.02 26.36
C ALA A 115 17.36 34.35 25.20
N GLY A 116 16.81 34.65 24.01
CA GLY A 116 17.61 34.99 22.82
C GLY A 116 18.09 33.80 21.98
N SER A 117 17.72 32.57 22.34
CA SER A 117 17.95 31.34 21.60
C SER A 117 16.65 30.59 21.32
N PHE A 118 16.72 29.43 20.69
CA PHE A 118 15.61 28.50 20.48
C PHE A 118 15.92 27.14 21.09
N TYR A 119 14.88 26.48 21.60
CA TYR A 119 14.94 25.07 22.02
C TYR A 119 13.79 24.28 21.38
N ILE A 120 13.94 22.96 21.31
CA ILE A 120 12.95 22.05 20.75
C ILE A 120 11.88 21.80 21.81
N SER A 121 10.71 22.41 21.68
CA SER A 121 9.59 22.14 22.60
C SER A 121 8.88 20.83 22.24
N ASN A 122 8.74 20.54 20.94
CA ASN A 122 8.07 19.34 20.47
C ASN A 122 8.84 18.73 19.30
N GLU A 123 8.96 17.42 19.31
CA GLU A 123 9.52 16.64 18.22
C GLU A 123 8.62 15.44 17.93
N ILE A 124 8.37 15.17 16.65
CA ILE A 124 7.74 13.94 16.19
C ILE A 124 8.61 13.37 15.08
N PHE A 125 9.13 12.16 15.30
CA PHE A 125 9.86 11.41 14.30
C PHE A 125 9.07 10.16 13.93
N ARG A 126 8.91 9.95 12.62
CA ARG A 126 8.32 8.74 12.06
C ARG A 126 9.06 8.31 10.80
N LEU A 127 9.52 7.07 10.80
CA LEU A 127 9.84 6.34 9.59
C LEU A 127 8.55 6.18 8.80
N MET A 128 8.57 6.70 7.58
CA MET A 128 7.59 6.34 6.59
C MET A 128 8.01 4.98 6.09
N SER A 129 7.63 3.93 6.83
CA SER A 129 7.69 2.59 6.28
C SER A 129 6.93 2.66 4.97
N THR A 130 7.57 2.27 3.88
CA THR A 130 6.83 1.84 2.70
C THR A 130 6.17 0.51 3.03
N THR A 131 5.28 0.50 4.03
CA THR A 131 4.05 -0.28 3.94
C THR A 131 3.17 0.38 2.86
N THR A 132 3.70 0.45 1.64
CA THR A 132 2.95 -0.12 0.55
C THR A 132 2.32 -1.39 1.11
N LYS A 133 0.98 -1.45 1.17
CA LYS A 133 0.32 -2.70 0.79
C LYS A 133 1.11 -3.19 -0.42
N GLY A 134 1.92 -4.24 -0.24
CA GLY A 134 3.16 -4.37 -1.01
C GLY A 134 2.96 -3.99 -2.47
N LYS A 135 3.66 -2.97 -2.96
CA LYS A 135 4.26 -3.17 -4.27
C LYS A 135 5.29 -4.25 -4.01
N GLN A 136 4.79 -5.50 -4.07
CA GLN A 136 5.60 -6.68 -4.28
C GLN A 136 6.68 -6.24 -5.27
N ALA A 137 7.96 -6.41 -4.94
CA ALA A 137 9.06 -5.97 -5.80
C ALA A 137 8.67 -6.24 -7.25
N THR A 138 8.49 -5.18 -8.05
CA THR A 138 7.86 -5.29 -9.37
C THR A 138 8.62 -6.34 -10.15
N ARG A 139 8.03 -7.54 -10.25
CA ARG A 139 8.59 -8.66 -11.00
C ARG A 139 8.86 -8.11 -12.39
N GLY A 140 10.03 -8.40 -12.96
CA GLY A 140 10.36 -7.89 -14.28
C GLY A 140 9.28 -8.30 -15.29
N GLN A 141 8.92 -7.45 -16.25
CA GLN A 141 7.85 -7.74 -17.22
C GLN A 141 8.01 -9.13 -17.88
N LYS A 142 9.25 -9.53 -18.18
CA LYS A 142 9.58 -10.87 -18.69
C LYS A 142 9.19 -12.00 -17.73
N GLN A 143 9.48 -11.82 -16.44
CA GLN A 143 9.14 -12.80 -15.41
C GLN A 143 7.62 -12.89 -15.23
N ILE A 144 6.92 -11.75 -15.18
CA ILE A 144 5.45 -11.71 -15.07
C ILE A 144 4.81 -12.47 -16.23
N PHE A 145 5.28 -12.25 -17.46
CA PHE A 145 4.73 -12.93 -18.63
C PHE A 145 4.92 -14.44 -18.60
N GLU A 146 6.11 -14.90 -18.24
CA GLU A 146 6.41 -16.33 -18.16
C GLU A 146 5.61 -17.00 -17.04
N GLU A 147 5.55 -16.38 -15.86
CA GLU A 147 4.73 -16.87 -14.74
C GLU A 147 3.23 -16.86 -15.09
N ASN A 148 2.74 -15.82 -15.74
CA ASN A 148 1.36 -15.73 -16.22
C ASN A 148 1.03 -16.85 -17.21
N ARG A 149 1.94 -17.16 -18.13
CA ARG A 149 1.78 -18.24 -19.09
C ARG A 149 1.73 -19.60 -18.39
N GLN A 150 2.61 -19.83 -17.42
CA GLN A 150 2.61 -21.05 -16.61
C GLN A 150 1.32 -21.19 -15.80
N THR A 151 0.88 -20.10 -15.15
CA THR A 151 -0.40 -20.04 -14.43
C THR A 151 -1.55 -20.39 -15.37
N LEU A 152 -1.64 -19.77 -16.55
CA LEU A 152 -2.70 -20.06 -17.51
C LEU A 152 -2.70 -21.53 -17.94
N GLN A 153 -1.52 -22.11 -18.22
CA GLN A 153 -1.39 -23.51 -18.61
C GLN A 153 -1.84 -24.45 -17.48
N TYR A 154 -1.45 -24.16 -16.23
CA TYR A 154 -1.87 -24.94 -15.06
C TYR A 154 -3.39 -24.99 -14.90
N TYR A 155 -4.04 -23.83 -14.93
CA TYR A 155 -5.50 -23.75 -14.77
C TYR A 155 -6.27 -24.29 -15.98
N PHE A 156 -5.77 -24.10 -17.19
CA PHE A 156 -6.35 -24.73 -18.39
C PHE A 156 -6.26 -26.25 -18.32
N ALA A 157 -5.10 -26.80 -17.94
CA ALA A 157 -4.92 -28.24 -17.77
C ALA A 157 -5.85 -28.79 -16.69
N ALA A 158 -5.94 -28.14 -15.54
CA ALA A 158 -6.85 -28.52 -14.46
C ALA A 158 -8.32 -28.57 -14.92
N ALA A 159 -8.79 -27.52 -15.59
CA ALA A 159 -10.15 -27.46 -16.12
C ALA A 159 -10.43 -28.53 -17.19
N ALA A 160 -9.49 -28.74 -18.12
CA ALA A 160 -9.61 -29.74 -19.18
C ALA A 160 -9.61 -31.17 -18.64
N ILE A 161 -8.71 -31.48 -17.70
CA ILE A 161 -8.61 -32.79 -17.06
C ILE A 161 -9.89 -33.09 -16.28
N ALA A 162 -10.35 -32.16 -15.44
CA ALA A 162 -11.58 -32.32 -14.66
C ALA A 162 -12.80 -32.54 -15.56
N SER A 163 -12.94 -31.75 -16.63
CA SER A 163 -14.07 -31.87 -17.55
C SER A 163 -14.03 -33.18 -18.34
N THR A 164 -12.86 -33.57 -18.84
CA THR A 164 -12.73 -34.76 -19.71
C THR A 164 -12.80 -36.05 -18.91
N LEU A 165 -12.01 -36.17 -17.83
CA LEU A 165 -12.00 -37.38 -17.00
C LEU A 165 -13.22 -37.44 -16.10
N GLY A 166 -13.58 -36.35 -15.43
CA GLY A 166 -14.74 -36.30 -14.55
C GLY A 166 -16.03 -36.57 -15.32
N GLY A 167 -16.26 -35.85 -16.43
CA GLY A 167 -17.43 -36.06 -17.29
C GLY A 167 -17.46 -37.45 -17.94
N GLY A 168 -16.32 -37.88 -18.51
CA GLY A 168 -16.20 -39.19 -19.16
C GLY A 168 -16.51 -40.35 -18.20
N LEU A 169 -15.88 -40.37 -17.02
CA LEU A 169 -16.16 -41.37 -15.99
C LEU A 169 -17.62 -41.31 -15.53
N TYR A 170 -18.19 -40.11 -15.38
CA TYR A 170 -19.58 -39.98 -14.97
C TYR A 170 -20.56 -40.52 -16.00
N THR A 171 -20.36 -40.22 -17.29
CA THR A 171 -21.16 -40.79 -18.38
C THR A 171 -21.00 -42.30 -18.48
N MET A 172 -19.82 -42.85 -18.18
CA MET A 172 -19.56 -44.29 -18.29
C MET A 172 -20.20 -45.10 -17.16
N TYR A 173 -20.17 -44.58 -15.92
CA TYR A 173 -20.59 -45.35 -14.73
C TYR A 173 -21.95 -44.94 -14.15
N PHE A 174 -22.41 -43.70 -14.35
CA PHE A 174 -23.56 -43.15 -13.62
C PHE A 174 -24.63 -42.51 -14.53
N TYR A 175 -24.54 -42.64 -15.85
CA TYR A 175 -25.44 -41.96 -16.80
C TYR A 175 -26.93 -42.20 -16.53
N ASN A 176 -27.32 -43.45 -16.25
CA ASN A 176 -28.73 -43.79 -15.96
C ASN A 176 -29.16 -43.51 -14.51
N SER A 177 -28.20 -43.21 -13.63
CA SER A 177 -28.44 -43.08 -12.19
C SER A 177 -28.72 -41.64 -11.76
N VAL A 178 -28.59 -40.67 -12.67
CA VAL A 178 -28.48 -39.26 -12.30
C VAL A 178 -29.43 -38.40 -13.14
N GLY A 179 -30.19 -37.55 -12.44
CA GLY A 179 -31.20 -36.69 -13.05
C GLY A 179 -30.62 -35.56 -13.92
N PRO A 180 -31.46 -34.91 -14.74
CA PRO A 180 -31.04 -33.87 -15.69
C PRO A 180 -30.39 -32.66 -15.01
N TYR A 181 -30.79 -32.34 -13.78
CA TYR A 181 -30.23 -31.22 -13.01
C TYR A 181 -28.73 -31.32 -12.74
N PHE A 182 -28.22 -32.55 -12.65
CA PHE A 182 -26.78 -32.78 -12.53
C PHE A 182 -26.06 -32.33 -13.80
N TRP A 183 -26.55 -32.75 -14.97
CA TRP A 183 -25.94 -32.41 -16.26
C TRP A 183 -26.00 -30.91 -16.53
N THR A 184 -27.06 -30.23 -16.09
CA THR A 184 -27.13 -28.76 -16.16
C THR A 184 -26.11 -28.09 -15.24
N ALA A 185 -25.95 -28.57 -14.00
CA ALA A 185 -24.95 -28.04 -13.07
C ALA A 185 -23.52 -28.32 -13.54
N TRP A 186 -23.30 -29.50 -14.13
CA TRP A 186 -22.04 -29.91 -14.72
C TRP A 186 -21.67 -29.03 -15.93
N ALA A 187 -22.61 -28.79 -16.85
CA ALA A 187 -22.41 -27.88 -17.96
C ALA A 187 -22.08 -26.46 -17.48
N PHE A 188 -22.77 -25.97 -16.45
CA PHE A 188 -22.47 -24.68 -15.84
C PHE A 188 -21.07 -24.63 -15.22
N ALA A 189 -20.63 -25.71 -14.54
CA ALA A 189 -19.28 -25.81 -14.00
C ALA A 189 -18.20 -25.82 -15.11
N VAL A 190 -18.45 -26.50 -16.24
CA VAL A 190 -17.54 -26.46 -17.40
C VAL A 190 -17.47 -25.05 -17.99
N ILE A 191 -18.61 -24.39 -18.18
CA ILE A 191 -18.66 -23.02 -18.70
C ILE A 191 -17.96 -22.04 -17.75
N ALA A 192 -18.17 -22.16 -16.43
CA ALA A 192 -17.52 -21.31 -15.44
C ALA A 192 -16.00 -21.52 -15.42
N GLY A 193 -15.54 -22.78 -15.47
CA GLY A 193 -14.12 -23.13 -15.52
C GLY A 193 -13.44 -22.59 -16.79
N PHE A 194 -13.96 -22.90 -17.97
CA PHE A 194 -13.37 -22.40 -19.22
C PHE A 194 -13.56 -20.90 -19.40
N GLY A 195 -14.67 -20.32 -18.93
CA GLY A 195 -14.89 -18.88 -18.89
C GLY A 195 -13.83 -18.15 -18.05
N GLY A 196 -13.50 -18.68 -16.87
CA GLY A 196 -12.41 -18.17 -16.04
C GLY A 196 -11.05 -18.25 -16.74
N VAL A 197 -10.76 -19.35 -17.44
CA VAL A 197 -9.52 -19.50 -18.22
C VAL A 197 -9.46 -18.53 -19.40
N LEU A 198 -10.56 -18.33 -20.13
CA LEU A 198 -10.64 -17.37 -21.23
C LEU A 198 -10.45 -15.93 -20.73
N MET A 199 -11.00 -15.61 -19.56
CA MET A 199 -10.80 -14.32 -18.91
C MET A 199 -9.33 -14.12 -18.52
N MET A 200 -8.69 -15.11 -17.88
CA MET A 200 -7.25 -15.06 -17.59
C MET A 200 -6.40 -14.89 -18.86
N LYS A 201 -6.74 -15.60 -19.95
CA LYS A 201 -6.06 -15.45 -21.23
C LYS A 201 -6.18 -14.04 -21.79
N SER A 202 -7.35 -13.40 -21.65
CA SER A 202 -7.57 -12.02 -22.11
C SER A 202 -6.78 -10.97 -21.32
N MET A 203 -6.37 -11.31 -20.09
CA MET A 203 -5.62 -10.43 -19.20
C MET A 203 -4.12 -10.45 -19.47
N ILE A 204 -3.60 -11.50 -20.10
CA ILE A 204 -2.19 -11.63 -20.49
C ILE A 204 -1.98 -10.92 -21.83
N LYS A 205 -0.95 -10.08 -21.92
CA LYS A 205 -0.56 -9.42 -23.16
C LYS A 205 0.89 -9.70 -23.48
N GLU A 206 1.21 -9.71 -24.76
CA GLU A 206 2.58 -9.85 -25.24
C GLU A 206 2.90 -8.68 -26.18
N VAL A 207 3.30 -7.54 -25.62
CA VAL A 207 3.77 -6.41 -26.43
C VAL A 207 5.28 -6.39 -26.39
N ARG A 208 5.92 -6.54 -27.55
CA ARG A 208 7.38 -6.51 -27.70
C ARG A 208 7.82 -5.27 -28.47
N ASN A 209 9.03 -4.77 -28.20
CA ASN A 209 9.61 -3.68 -28.99
C ASN A 209 10.28 -4.22 -30.28
N GLU A 210 10.82 -3.32 -31.10
CA GLU A 210 11.55 -3.61 -32.33
C GLU A 210 12.80 -4.49 -32.13
N LYS A 211 13.40 -4.47 -30.94
CA LYS A 211 14.51 -5.34 -30.52
C LYS A 211 14.04 -6.67 -29.92
N ASN A 212 12.76 -7.02 -30.09
CA ASN A 212 12.12 -8.23 -29.60
C ASN A 212 12.13 -8.39 -28.06
N GLN A 213 12.25 -7.28 -27.32
CA GLN A 213 12.18 -7.28 -25.86
C GLN A 213 10.74 -7.05 -25.40
N LEU A 214 10.27 -7.84 -24.43
CA LEU A 214 8.94 -7.68 -23.86
C LEU A 214 8.82 -6.36 -23.09
N VAL A 215 7.84 -5.54 -23.51
CA VAL A 215 7.53 -4.21 -22.99
C VAL A 215 6.33 -4.26 -22.05
N ASP A 216 5.30 -5.05 -22.37
CA ASP A 216 4.08 -5.20 -21.57
C ASP A 216 3.65 -6.66 -21.54
N ALA A 217 3.51 -7.20 -20.31
CA ALA A 217 3.05 -8.56 -20.01
C ALA A 217 1.54 -8.64 -19.75
N GLY A 218 0.83 -7.51 -19.71
CA GLY A 218 -0.56 -7.42 -19.27
C GLY A 218 -0.69 -7.41 -17.75
N TYR A 219 -1.86 -7.85 -17.26
CA TYR A 219 -2.11 -7.93 -15.82
C TYR A 219 -1.38 -9.13 -15.20
N ASP A 220 -0.73 -8.92 -14.06
CA ASP A 220 -0.16 -10.02 -13.27
C ASP A 220 -1.30 -10.85 -12.67
N LEU A 221 -1.42 -12.10 -13.10
CA LEU A 221 -2.45 -13.02 -12.60
C LEU A 221 -2.15 -13.46 -11.16
N ASN A 222 -0.90 -13.38 -10.72
CA ASN A 222 -0.42 -13.85 -9.42
C ASN A 222 -0.40 -12.74 -8.35
N ASP A 223 -0.84 -11.52 -8.69
CA ASP A 223 -1.06 -10.45 -7.72
C ASP A 223 -2.36 -10.72 -6.91
N PRO A 224 -2.29 -10.82 -5.57
CA PRO A 224 -3.45 -11.10 -4.71
C PRO A 224 -4.47 -9.97 -4.65
N THR A 225 -4.21 -8.83 -5.29
CA THR A 225 -5.17 -7.71 -5.36
C THR A 225 -5.80 -7.58 -6.75
N ALA A 226 -5.34 -8.36 -7.72
CA ALA A 226 -5.79 -8.29 -9.09
C ALA A 226 -7.03 -9.14 -9.36
N ILE A 227 -7.74 -8.79 -10.44
CA ILE A 227 -8.93 -9.52 -10.92
C ILE A 227 -8.60 -11.00 -11.23
N GLY A 228 -7.33 -11.33 -11.47
CA GLY A 228 -6.86 -12.67 -11.78
C GLY A 228 -7.16 -13.69 -10.68
N GLU A 229 -7.19 -13.28 -9.41
CA GLU A 229 -7.54 -14.16 -8.30
C GLU A 229 -8.98 -14.67 -8.41
N TYR A 230 -9.93 -13.78 -8.75
CA TYR A 230 -11.33 -14.18 -8.93
C TYR A 230 -11.51 -15.16 -10.09
N CYS A 231 -10.73 -14.99 -11.17
CA CYS A 231 -10.74 -15.94 -12.27
C CYS A 231 -10.20 -17.31 -11.84
N LYS A 232 -9.15 -17.34 -11.02
CA LYS A 232 -8.60 -18.58 -10.46
C LYS A 232 -9.60 -19.27 -9.54
N ASP A 233 -10.24 -18.53 -8.63
CA ASP A 233 -11.25 -19.06 -7.72
C ASP A 233 -12.42 -19.69 -8.48
N ALA A 234 -12.85 -19.05 -9.57
CA ALA A 234 -13.89 -19.58 -10.45
C ALA A 234 -13.49 -20.93 -11.06
N VAL A 235 -12.24 -21.05 -11.53
CA VAL A 235 -11.71 -22.32 -12.08
C VAL A 235 -11.57 -23.38 -10.99
N ILE A 236 -11.03 -23.03 -9.83
CA ILE A 236 -10.81 -23.96 -8.71
C ILE A 236 -12.14 -24.52 -8.23
N LEU A 237 -13.13 -23.66 -7.98
CA LEU A 237 -14.45 -24.09 -7.52
C LEU A 237 -15.13 -25.00 -8.55
N SER A 238 -14.97 -24.70 -9.84
CA SER A 238 -15.48 -25.53 -10.93
C SER A 238 -14.84 -26.92 -10.95
N VAL A 239 -13.50 -26.99 -10.84
CA VAL A 239 -12.74 -28.24 -10.82
C VAL A 239 -13.09 -29.08 -9.58
N ILE A 240 -13.09 -28.46 -8.39
CA ILE A 240 -13.42 -29.14 -7.13
C ILE A 240 -14.85 -29.70 -7.17
N SER A 241 -15.81 -28.92 -7.66
CA SER A 241 -17.20 -29.37 -7.78
C SER A 241 -17.32 -30.60 -8.68
N GLN A 242 -16.60 -30.63 -9.81
CA GLN A 242 -16.60 -31.77 -10.72
C GLN A 242 -15.91 -33.01 -10.12
N VAL A 243 -14.74 -32.85 -9.49
CA VAL A 243 -14.01 -33.99 -8.90
C VAL A 243 -14.76 -34.57 -7.71
N LEU A 244 -15.26 -33.74 -6.79
CA LEU A 244 -16.02 -34.23 -5.63
C LEU A 244 -17.36 -34.86 -6.04
N SER A 245 -17.92 -34.46 -7.19
CA SER A 245 -19.16 -35.06 -7.68
C SER A 245 -19.05 -36.57 -7.96
N LEU A 246 -17.83 -37.10 -8.15
CA LEU A 246 -17.55 -38.52 -8.27
C LEU A 246 -17.79 -39.29 -6.96
N LEU A 247 -17.59 -38.64 -5.81
CA LEU A 247 -17.88 -39.23 -4.49
C LEU A 247 -19.37 -39.18 -4.18
N TRP A 248 -20.00 -38.04 -4.48
CA TRP A 248 -21.43 -37.86 -4.32
C TRP A 248 -21.98 -36.82 -5.31
N SER A 249 -23.01 -37.21 -6.06
CA SER A 249 -23.61 -36.40 -7.13
C SER A 249 -24.03 -34.99 -6.70
N LYS A 250 -24.40 -34.79 -5.43
CA LYS A 250 -24.84 -33.49 -4.91
C LYS A 250 -23.71 -32.45 -4.79
N PHE A 251 -22.45 -32.86 -4.74
CA PHE A 251 -21.34 -31.91 -4.66
C PHE A 251 -21.19 -31.03 -5.90
N ILE A 252 -21.78 -31.42 -7.04
CA ILE A 252 -21.78 -30.56 -8.23
C ILE A 252 -22.49 -29.21 -7.98
N PHE A 253 -23.43 -29.16 -7.04
CA PHE A 253 -24.16 -27.94 -6.70
C PHE A 253 -23.34 -26.93 -5.89
N LEU A 254 -22.11 -27.27 -5.46
CA LEU A 254 -21.16 -26.29 -4.91
C LEU A 254 -20.86 -25.16 -5.90
N ILE A 255 -21.06 -25.39 -7.20
CA ILE A 255 -20.95 -24.35 -8.22
C ILE A 255 -21.89 -23.15 -7.99
N ALA A 256 -22.99 -23.33 -7.24
CA ALA A 256 -23.89 -22.24 -6.85
C ALA A 256 -23.23 -21.20 -5.91
N LEU A 257 -22.11 -21.54 -5.27
CA LEU A 257 -21.33 -20.58 -4.47
C LEU A 257 -20.70 -19.49 -5.35
N LEU A 258 -20.43 -19.78 -6.63
CA LEU A 258 -19.80 -18.83 -7.55
C LEU A 258 -20.68 -17.58 -7.81
N PRO A 259 -21.96 -17.70 -8.24
CA PRO A 259 -22.82 -16.54 -8.41
C PRO A 259 -23.15 -15.84 -7.08
N LEU A 260 -23.25 -16.58 -5.96
CA LEU A 260 -23.46 -15.98 -4.64
C LEU A 260 -22.27 -15.10 -4.23
N PHE A 261 -21.05 -15.59 -4.42
CA PHE A 261 -19.83 -14.83 -4.13
C PHE A 261 -19.69 -13.61 -5.04
N ALA A 262 -19.96 -13.76 -6.34
CA ALA A 262 -19.96 -12.65 -7.29
C ALA A 262 -20.97 -11.55 -6.89
N ALA A 263 -22.19 -11.94 -6.51
CA ALA A 263 -23.22 -11.01 -6.05
C ALA A 263 -22.79 -10.28 -4.76
N TYR A 264 -22.21 -11.00 -3.80
CA TYR A 264 -21.66 -10.40 -2.58
C TYR A 264 -20.57 -9.36 -2.88
N LYS A 265 -19.63 -9.66 -3.79
CA LYS A 265 -18.56 -8.74 -4.18
C LYS A 265 -19.10 -7.49 -4.89
N VAL A 266 -20.07 -7.64 -5.79
CA VAL A 266 -20.75 -6.50 -6.42
C VAL A 266 -21.46 -5.64 -5.38
N TRP A 267 -22.12 -6.27 -4.41
CA TRP A 267 -22.76 -5.56 -3.30
C TRP A 267 -21.75 -4.76 -2.47
N VAL A 268 -20.68 -5.38 -1.98
CA VAL A 268 -19.73 -4.71 -1.08
C VAL A 268 -18.92 -3.63 -1.79
N ASN A 269 -18.49 -3.87 -3.03
CA ASN A 269 -17.55 -2.97 -3.68
C ASN A 269 -18.24 -1.82 -4.43
N TRP A 270 -19.42 -2.04 -5.02
CA TRP A 270 -20.05 -1.06 -5.91
C TRP A 270 -21.36 -0.53 -5.35
N LEU A 271 -22.28 -1.41 -4.95
CA LEU A 271 -23.63 -0.98 -4.56
C LEU A 271 -23.67 -0.41 -3.13
N GLY A 272 -23.05 -1.09 -2.17
CA GLY A 272 -23.05 -0.72 -0.75
C GLY A 272 -22.57 0.71 -0.51
N PRO A 273 -21.38 1.10 -1.01
CA PRO A 273 -20.90 2.46 -0.87
C PRO A 273 -21.81 3.50 -1.53
N TRP A 274 -22.53 3.17 -2.60
CA TRP A 274 -23.47 4.09 -3.24
C TRP A 274 -24.76 4.28 -2.43
N PHE A 275 -25.30 3.21 -1.86
CA PHE A 275 -26.51 3.26 -1.03
C PHE A 275 -26.26 3.85 0.37
N PHE A 276 -25.05 3.71 0.90
CA PHE A 276 -24.69 4.12 2.26
C PHE A 276 -23.59 5.20 2.30
N ALA A 277 -23.38 5.91 1.19
CA ALA A 277 -22.51 7.09 1.19
C ALA A 277 -23.11 8.13 2.15
N PRO A 278 -22.38 8.60 3.18
CA PRO A 278 -22.84 9.71 3.99
C PRO A 278 -23.08 10.91 3.08
N ALA A 279 -24.16 11.67 3.34
CA ALA A 279 -24.41 12.91 2.62
C ALA A 279 -23.15 13.79 2.71
N PRO A 280 -22.71 14.41 1.61
CA PRO A 280 -21.55 15.30 1.66
C PRO A 280 -21.83 16.38 2.71
N GLU A 281 -21.05 16.37 3.79
CA GLU A 281 -21.05 17.45 4.76
C GLU A 281 -20.73 18.73 3.96
N GLU A 282 -21.61 19.73 4.04
CA GLU A 282 -21.39 21.04 3.45
C GLU A 282 -20.18 21.68 4.15
N GLU A 283 -18.97 21.38 3.67
CA GLU A 283 -17.81 22.20 3.99
C GLU A 283 -18.15 23.64 3.56
N PRO A 284 -18.04 24.64 4.46
CA PRO A 284 -18.24 26.02 4.07
C PRO A 284 -17.29 26.33 2.92
N ILE A 285 -17.88 26.72 1.79
CA ILE A 285 -17.18 26.95 0.54
C ILE A 285 -16.00 27.90 0.80
N ASP A 286 -14.79 27.35 0.87
CA ASP A 286 -13.56 28.13 0.94
C ASP A 286 -13.48 28.97 -0.35
N GLU A 287 -13.78 30.26 -0.25
CA GLU A 287 -13.81 31.23 -1.36
C GLU A 287 -12.54 31.17 -2.22
N LYS A 288 -11.41 30.70 -1.66
CA LYS A 288 -10.16 30.48 -2.40
C LYS A 288 -10.26 29.37 -3.44
N LYS A 289 -10.97 28.26 -3.18
CA LYS A 289 -11.18 27.18 -4.16
C LYS A 289 -12.05 27.66 -5.32
N LEU A 290 -13.07 28.48 -5.03
CA LEU A 290 -13.96 29.06 -6.05
C LEU A 290 -13.22 30.03 -6.97
N ARG A 291 -12.36 30.89 -6.40
CA ARG A 291 -11.49 31.81 -7.18
C ARG A 291 -10.48 31.07 -8.06
N LYS A 292 -9.94 29.93 -7.61
CA LYS A 292 -9.02 29.10 -8.42
C LYS A 292 -9.74 28.44 -9.60
N GLN A 293 -10.94 27.87 -9.38
CA GLN A 293 -11.72 27.28 -10.47
C GLN A 293 -12.19 28.32 -11.50
N GLN A 294 -12.55 29.53 -11.05
CA GLN A 294 -12.88 30.63 -11.95
C GLN A 294 -11.67 31.06 -12.78
N ARG A 295 -10.46 31.19 -12.19
CA ARG A 295 -9.23 31.50 -12.94
C ARG A 295 -8.92 30.45 -14.02
N VAL A 296 -9.14 29.17 -13.75
CA VAL A 296 -8.90 28.10 -14.74
C VAL A 296 -9.91 28.16 -15.90
N LYS A 297 -11.16 28.58 -15.64
CA LYS A 297 -12.17 28.77 -16.70
C LYS A 297 -11.85 29.94 -17.65
N TYR A 298 -11.21 31.01 -17.14
CA TYR A 298 -10.85 32.17 -17.97
C TYR A 298 -9.58 31.98 -18.81
N VAL A 299 -8.72 31.02 -18.48
CA VAL A 299 -7.49 30.72 -19.25
C VAL A 299 -7.76 29.80 -20.46
N ARG A 300 -8.95 29.19 -20.55
CA ARG A 300 -9.33 28.25 -21.63
C ARG A 300 -10.32 28.83 -22.65
N ARG A 301 -10.44 30.16 -22.76
CA ARG A 301 -11.17 30.82 -23.86
C ARG A 301 -10.23 31.63 -24.73
#